data_AF-A0AAJ0BQ08-F1
#
_entry.id   AF-A0AAJ0BQ08-F1
#
_cell.length_a   1.000
_cell.length_b   1.000
_cell.length_c   1.000
_cell.angle_alpha   90.00
_cell.angle_beta   90.00
_cell.angle_gamma   90.00
#
_symmetry.space_group_name_H-M   'P 1'
#
loop_
_entity.id
_entity.type
_entity.pdbx_description
1 polymer ?
#
loop_
_entity_poly.entity_id
_entity_poly.type
_entity_poly.pdbx_seq_one_letter_code
_entity_poly.pdbx_strand_id
1 'polypeptide(L)'
;MGIHNEAGSSREVIALPELVGRMLAQMLDPKDADRAFLTVNSNEVVLLLNNLGGVSVLEMGGILAEVVKQLQETWGIRPVRVLSGTYMTSLNGLGFSISLLNVVNTDIGGPSMVDLLDDPCEATGWTAPISKLSWEDRNTSTRDQDPTIEDNVRPSGLVMDAGAAQKALLQGLERVVAVEKEVTRFDTVVGDGDCGIGLKRGAEAIMEHINSKPLTGDAVVDVASIVPVVEQNMDGTSGAIYAIFLRSLVAALKSLPSGEADAKAWATALKQSCEALSRYTPARPGDRTLIDALYPFIEVLEKTGDTGEAAKAAQEAAAHTKGMKARLGRTVYVGGSGFEQVPDPGAWGLASFFLGLTGKAVEGQAEEGKGVKEARDDDYKTADEWEEI
;
A
#
# COMPACT_ATOMS: atom_id res chain seq x y z
N MET A 1 -3.80 7.99 -38.32
CA MET A 1 -4.25 6.73 -38.96
C MET A 1 -5.73 6.91 -39.26
N GLY A 2 -6.21 6.47 -40.41
CA GLY A 2 -7.65 6.54 -40.70
C GLY A 2 -8.43 5.49 -39.90
N ILE A 3 -9.75 5.66 -39.80
CA ILE A 3 -10.62 4.79 -38.99
C ILE A 3 -10.81 3.39 -39.58
N HIS A 4 -10.39 3.15 -40.83
CA HIS A 4 -10.33 1.83 -41.47
C HIS A 4 -8.88 1.37 -41.68
N ASN A 5 -7.97 1.84 -40.82
CA ASN A 5 -6.54 1.52 -40.87
C ASN A 5 -5.84 2.07 -42.13
N GLU A 6 -6.37 3.15 -42.72
CA GLU A 6 -5.69 3.88 -43.78
C GLU A 6 -4.36 4.48 -43.26
N ALA A 7 -3.38 4.59 -44.15
CA ALA A 7 -2.05 5.12 -43.80
C ALA A 7 -2.16 6.52 -43.15
N GLY A 8 -1.47 6.69 -42.02
CA GLY A 8 -1.34 8.00 -41.36
C GLY A 8 -0.42 8.95 -42.10
N SER A 9 -0.39 10.21 -41.66
CA SER A 9 0.49 11.27 -42.20
C SER A 9 1.96 11.11 -41.79
N SER A 10 2.25 10.42 -40.68
CA SER A 10 3.61 10.07 -40.26
C SER A 10 3.61 8.86 -39.30
N ARG A 11 4.80 8.35 -38.96
CA ARG A 11 5.04 7.30 -37.96
C ARG A 11 6.27 7.67 -37.13
N GLU A 12 6.10 7.80 -35.82
CA GLU A 12 7.16 8.27 -34.92
C GLU A 12 7.00 7.66 -33.52
N VAL A 13 8.10 7.65 -32.74
CA VAL A 13 8.09 7.30 -31.32
C VAL A 13 8.21 8.61 -30.54
N ILE A 14 7.13 9.00 -29.86
CA ILE A 14 6.98 10.33 -29.28
C ILE A 14 6.20 10.26 -27.98
N ALA A 15 6.55 11.12 -27.01
CA ALA A 15 5.82 11.22 -25.75
C ALA A 15 4.47 11.94 -25.94
N LEU A 16 3.51 11.63 -25.06
CA LEU A 16 2.15 12.19 -25.14
C LEU A 16 2.10 13.74 -25.22
N PRO A 17 2.84 14.51 -24.41
CA PRO A 17 2.79 15.98 -24.50
C PRO A 17 3.22 16.50 -25.87
N GLU A 18 4.27 15.93 -26.46
CA GLU A 18 4.75 16.35 -27.77
C GLU A 18 3.81 15.90 -28.88
N LEU A 19 3.21 14.70 -28.77
CA LEU A 19 2.17 14.23 -29.69
C LEU A 19 0.95 15.15 -29.68
N VAL A 20 0.42 15.48 -28.50
CA VAL A 20 -0.72 16.40 -28.34
C VAL A 20 -0.39 17.77 -28.90
N GLY A 21 0.79 18.31 -28.60
CA GLY A 21 1.22 19.62 -29.10
C GLY A 21 1.25 19.67 -30.63
N ARG A 22 1.77 18.61 -31.27
CA ARG A 22 1.76 18.49 -32.74
C ARG A 22 0.35 18.35 -33.30
N MET A 23 -0.51 17.55 -32.68
CA MET A 23 -1.90 17.39 -33.13
C MET A 23 -2.67 18.72 -33.04
N LEU A 24 -2.51 19.47 -31.94
CA LEU A 24 -3.12 20.78 -31.77
C LEU A 24 -2.57 21.81 -32.75
N ALA A 25 -1.24 21.85 -32.95
CA ALA A 25 -0.62 22.75 -33.93
C ALA A 25 -1.13 22.50 -35.35
N GLN A 26 -1.31 21.24 -35.75
CA GLN A 26 -1.90 20.88 -37.05
C GLN A 26 -3.33 21.39 -37.23
N MET A 27 -4.06 21.71 -36.17
CA MET A 27 -5.42 22.24 -36.24
C MET A 27 -5.48 23.77 -36.06
N LEU A 28 -4.53 24.35 -35.31
CA LEU A 28 -4.64 25.70 -34.74
C LEU A 28 -3.52 26.65 -35.14
N ASP A 29 -2.36 26.19 -35.64
CA ASP A 29 -1.24 27.09 -35.98
C ASP A 29 -1.53 27.87 -37.27
N PRO A 30 -1.81 29.18 -37.24
CA PRO A 30 -2.15 29.95 -38.43
C PRO A 30 -1.00 30.05 -39.46
N LYS A 31 0.21 29.62 -39.09
CA LYS A 31 1.37 29.56 -40.01
C LYS A 31 1.36 28.29 -40.87
N ASP A 32 0.61 27.25 -40.48
CA ASP A 32 0.45 26.04 -41.28
C ASP A 32 -0.62 26.28 -42.36
N ALA A 33 -0.21 26.82 -43.50
CA ALA A 33 -1.10 27.13 -44.61
C ALA A 33 -1.78 25.89 -45.24
N ASP A 34 -1.24 24.69 -44.99
CA ASP A 34 -1.78 23.44 -45.54
C ASP A 34 -2.86 22.83 -44.64
N ARG A 35 -2.85 23.12 -43.33
CA ARG A 35 -3.66 22.38 -42.34
C ARG A 35 -4.37 23.21 -41.28
N ALA A 36 -4.08 24.50 -41.11
CA ALA A 36 -4.71 25.33 -40.08
C ALA A 36 -6.20 25.59 -40.36
N PHE A 37 -7.03 24.54 -40.18
CA PHE A 37 -8.41 24.50 -40.64
C PHE A 37 -9.35 25.29 -39.73
N LEU A 38 -8.95 25.60 -38.49
CA LEU A 38 -9.80 26.25 -37.50
C LEU A 38 -9.26 27.63 -37.08
N THR A 39 -9.93 28.68 -37.51
CA THR A 39 -9.76 30.02 -36.92
C THR A 39 -10.72 30.17 -35.75
N VAL A 40 -10.20 30.18 -34.53
CA VAL A 40 -11.01 30.35 -33.31
C VAL A 40 -11.34 31.83 -33.12
N ASN A 41 -12.61 32.16 -33.34
CA ASN A 41 -13.16 33.51 -33.20
C ASN A 41 -14.31 33.59 -32.18
N SER A 42 -14.50 32.53 -31.39
CA SER A 42 -15.50 32.43 -30.34
C SER A 42 -14.86 32.04 -29.01
N ASN A 43 -15.56 32.36 -27.92
CA ASN A 43 -15.22 31.90 -26.57
C ASN A 43 -15.89 30.55 -26.22
N GLU A 44 -16.67 29.99 -27.14
CA GLU A 44 -17.43 28.75 -26.95
C GLU A 44 -16.82 27.63 -27.80
N VAL A 45 -15.69 27.09 -27.35
CA VAL A 45 -15.09 25.92 -28.01
C VAL A 45 -15.56 24.64 -27.32
N VAL A 46 -15.99 23.65 -28.09
CA VAL A 46 -16.31 22.31 -27.58
C VAL A 46 -15.19 21.35 -27.97
N LEU A 47 -14.72 20.58 -26.99
CA LEU A 47 -13.72 19.53 -27.18
C LEU A 47 -14.39 18.17 -27.21
N LEU A 48 -14.14 17.40 -28.27
CA LEU A 48 -14.43 15.97 -28.34
C LEU A 48 -13.12 15.19 -28.38
N LEU A 49 -12.84 14.45 -27.31
CA LEU A 49 -11.76 13.48 -27.23
C LEU A 49 -12.33 12.07 -27.43
N ASN A 50 -12.09 11.52 -28.61
CA ASN A 50 -12.66 10.23 -29.00
C ASN A 50 -11.63 9.10 -28.91
N ASN A 51 -12.00 8.01 -28.24
CA ASN A 51 -11.25 6.76 -28.14
C ASN A 51 -11.51 5.89 -29.37
N LEU A 52 -10.45 5.45 -30.05
CA LEU A 52 -10.57 4.55 -31.21
C LEU A 52 -10.90 3.10 -30.83
N GLY A 53 -11.00 2.80 -29.54
CA GLY A 53 -11.60 1.59 -28.98
C GLY A 53 -10.64 0.74 -28.13
N GLY A 54 -9.33 0.95 -28.25
CA GLY A 54 -8.31 0.17 -27.54
C GLY A 54 -7.67 0.87 -26.33
N VAL A 55 -7.83 2.18 -26.17
CA VAL A 55 -7.18 2.95 -25.09
C VAL A 55 -7.92 2.75 -23.77
N SER A 56 -7.21 2.53 -22.66
CA SER A 56 -7.86 2.35 -21.35
C SER A 56 -8.52 3.66 -20.87
N VAL A 57 -9.51 3.54 -19.99
CA VAL A 57 -10.19 4.71 -19.40
C VAL A 57 -9.22 5.59 -18.61
N LEU A 58 -8.22 4.98 -17.95
CA LEU A 58 -7.17 5.71 -17.22
C LEU A 58 -6.31 6.55 -18.18
N GLU A 59 -5.85 5.95 -19.27
CA GLU A 59 -5.06 6.64 -20.28
C GLU A 59 -5.86 7.74 -20.97
N MET A 60 -7.15 7.51 -21.28
CA MET A 60 -8.04 8.55 -21.81
C MET A 60 -8.16 9.75 -20.87
N GLY A 61 -8.20 9.51 -19.55
CA GLY A 61 -8.17 10.59 -18.55
C GLY A 61 -6.87 11.40 -18.58
N GLY A 62 -5.72 10.71 -18.71
CA GLY A 62 -4.41 11.37 -18.85
C GLY A 62 -4.28 12.17 -20.14
N ILE A 63 -4.74 11.61 -21.26
CA ILE A 63 -4.77 12.30 -22.57
C ILE A 63 -5.66 13.53 -22.48
N LEU A 64 -6.86 13.42 -21.90
CA LEU A 64 -7.77 14.55 -21.74
C LEU A 64 -7.14 15.68 -20.92
N ALA A 65 -6.52 15.35 -19.79
CA ALA A 65 -5.85 16.33 -18.95
C ALA A 65 -4.75 17.08 -19.71
N GLU A 66 -3.94 16.37 -20.50
CA GLU A 66 -2.87 16.97 -21.30
C GLU A 66 -3.42 17.86 -22.43
N VAL A 67 -4.45 17.41 -23.15
CA VAL A 67 -5.09 18.19 -24.23
C VAL A 67 -5.68 19.48 -23.69
N VAL A 68 -6.46 19.41 -22.61
CA VAL A 68 -7.09 20.61 -22.01
C VAL A 68 -6.02 21.56 -21.47
N LYS A 69 -4.97 21.05 -20.83
CA LYS A 69 -3.84 21.86 -20.35
C LYS A 69 -3.20 22.64 -21.49
N GLN A 70 -2.84 21.98 -22.60
CA GLN A 70 -2.19 22.65 -23.72
C GLN A 70 -3.12 23.62 -24.47
N LEU A 71 -4.40 23.27 -24.64
CA LEU A 71 -5.40 24.20 -25.18
C LEU A 71 -5.44 25.50 -24.37
N GLN A 72 -5.43 25.40 -23.04
CA GLN A 72 -5.45 26.55 -22.16
C GLN A 72 -4.11 27.33 -22.16
N GLU A 73 -3.00 26.65 -21.90
CA GLU A 73 -1.70 27.29 -21.66
C GLU A 73 -1.06 27.81 -22.95
N THR A 74 -1.20 27.07 -24.06
CA THR A 74 -0.53 27.39 -25.34
C THR A 74 -1.44 28.19 -26.27
N TRP A 75 -2.72 27.82 -26.34
CA TRP A 75 -3.65 28.39 -27.32
C TRP A 75 -4.65 29.38 -26.71
N GLY A 76 -4.70 29.53 -25.37
CA GLY A 76 -5.66 30.38 -24.69
C GLY A 76 -7.12 29.91 -24.82
N ILE A 77 -7.34 28.68 -25.27
CA ILE A 77 -8.65 28.10 -25.51
C ILE A 77 -9.09 27.34 -24.25
N ARG A 78 -10.28 27.67 -23.74
CA ARG A 78 -10.92 26.92 -22.66
C ARG A 78 -12.21 26.29 -23.16
N PRO A 79 -12.27 24.96 -23.29
CA PRO A 79 -13.48 24.30 -23.74
C PRO A 79 -14.66 24.58 -22.79
N VAL A 80 -15.81 24.95 -23.36
CA VAL A 80 -17.05 25.14 -22.58
C VAL A 80 -17.77 23.82 -22.32
N ARG A 81 -17.52 22.82 -23.18
CA ARG A 81 -17.96 21.43 -23.03
C ARG A 81 -16.85 20.48 -23.43
N VAL A 82 -16.74 19.37 -22.69
CA VAL A 82 -15.83 18.28 -22.99
C VAL A 82 -16.63 16.98 -23.14
N LEU A 83 -16.56 16.40 -24.33
CA LEU A 83 -17.04 15.06 -24.64
C LEU A 83 -15.82 14.14 -24.69
N SER A 84 -15.72 13.19 -23.75
CA SER A 84 -14.61 12.23 -23.74
C SER A 84 -15.16 10.82 -23.64
N GLY A 85 -14.80 9.95 -24.58
CA GLY A 85 -15.36 8.61 -24.63
C GLY A 85 -15.20 7.93 -25.98
N THR A 86 -15.95 6.85 -26.18
CA THR A 86 -15.88 5.99 -27.35
C THR A 86 -17.07 6.29 -28.27
N TYR A 87 -16.90 7.24 -29.19
CA TYR A 87 -17.97 7.71 -30.08
C TYR A 87 -17.83 7.13 -31.49
N MET A 88 -16.62 7.15 -32.05
CA MET A 88 -16.29 6.61 -33.37
C MET A 88 -15.01 5.79 -33.30
N THR A 89 -15.16 4.46 -33.30
CA THR A 89 -14.04 3.53 -33.13
C THR A 89 -13.42 3.09 -34.45
N SER A 90 -12.22 2.54 -34.33
CA SER A 90 -11.60 1.66 -35.31
C SER A 90 -11.41 0.29 -34.65
N LEU A 91 -12.51 -0.41 -34.39
CA LEU A 91 -12.55 -1.65 -33.59
C LEU A 91 -11.87 -1.49 -32.22
N ASN A 92 -10.72 -2.13 -32.01
CA ASN A 92 -9.89 -2.05 -30.79
C ASN A 92 -8.64 -1.19 -31.01
N GLY A 93 -8.71 -0.19 -31.90
CA GLY A 93 -7.59 0.68 -32.24
C GLY A 93 -7.00 1.35 -31.00
N LEU A 94 -5.71 1.13 -30.76
CA LEU A 94 -4.93 1.77 -29.70
C LEU A 94 -4.58 3.21 -30.10
N GLY A 95 -5.57 4.09 -30.07
CA GLY A 95 -5.37 5.50 -30.38
C GLY A 95 -6.56 6.36 -29.98
N PHE A 96 -6.38 7.66 -30.14
CA PHE A 96 -7.39 8.66 -29.85
C PHE A 96 -7.43 9.71 -30.95
N SER A 97 -8.48 10.52 -30.94
CA SER A 97 -8.65 11.66 -31.84
C SER A 97 -9.12 12.87 -31.05
N ILE A 98 -8.66 14.05 -31.45
CA ILE A 98 -9.05 15.33 -30.87
C ILE A 98 -9.86 16.06 -31.94
N SER A 99 -11.08 16.46 -31.58
CA SER A 99 -11.94 17.30 -32.42
C SER A 99 -12.32 18.55 -31.66
N LEU A 100 -12.15 19.71 -32.31
CA LEU A 100 -12.54 21.01 -31.78
C LEU A 100 -13.68 21.58 -32.61
N LEU A 101 -14.74 21.99 -31.94
CA LEU A 101 -15.85 22.71 -32.54
C LEU A 101 -15.83 24.15 -32.04
N ASN A 102 -15.56 25.09 -32.95
CA ASN A 102 -15.67 26.53 -32.68
C ASN A 102 -17.13 26.94 -32.86
N VAL A 103 -17.87 27.12 -31.75
CA VAL A 103 -19.28 27.49 -31.80
C VAL A 103 -19.40 28.96 -32.17
N VAL A 104 -20.01 29.23 -33.32
CA VAL A 104 -20.32 30.59 -33.78
C VAL A 104 -21.82 30.82 -33.71
N ASN A 105 -22.23 32.05 -33.40
CA ASN A 105 -23.63 32.43 -33.54
C ASN A 105 -23.99 32.43 -35.04
N THR A 106 -25.01 31.66 -35.41
CA THR A 106 -25.46 31.54 -36.80
C THR A 106 -26.53 32.58 -37.16
N ASP A 107 -27.00 33.39 -36.21
CA ASP A 107 -28.13 34.32 -36.33
C ASP A 107 -29.45 33.66 -36.80
N ILE A 108 -29.50 32.33 -36.79
CA ILE A 108 -30.70 31.54 -37.01
C ILE A 108 -31.40 31.46 -35.66
N GLY A 109 -32.46 32.24 -35.45
CA GLY A 109 -33.18 32.27 -34.18
C GLY A 109 -33.51 30.86 -33.66
N GLY A 110 -33.16 30.58 -32.39
CA GLY A 110 -33.25 29.25 -31.79
C GLY A 110 -32.29 29.07 -30.61
N PRO A 111 -32.22 27.87 -30.01
CA PRO A 111 -31.23 27.52 -28.99
C PRO A 111 -29.80 27.56 -29.54
N SER A 112 -28.81 27.84 -28.69
CA SER A 112 -27.40 27.83 -29.10
C SER A 112 -26.92 26.41 -29.43
N MET A 113 -25.81 26.27 -30.16
CA MET A 113 -25.20 24.95 -30.38
C MET A 113 -24.83 24.25 -29.06
N VAL A 114 -24.41 25.02 -28.04
CA VAL A 114 -24.10 24.47 -26.72
C VAL A 114 -25.38 23.91 -26.08
N ASP A 115 -26.49 24.64 -26.15
CA ASP A 115 -27.78 24.17 -25.63
C ASP A 115 -28.24 22.91 -26.38
N LEU A 116 -28.05 22.84 -27.70
CA LEU A 116 -28.38 21.67 -28.50
C LEU A 116 -27.52 20.44 -28.19
N LEU A 117 -26.25 20.64 -27.82
CA LEU A 117 -25.36 19.54 -27.39
C LEU A 117 -25.72 19.02 -26.00
N ASP A 118 -26.28 19.87 -25.14
CA ASP A 118 -26.72 19.54 -23.79
C ASP A 118 -28.16 18.98 -23.76
N ASP A 119 -28.92 19.12 -24.85
CA ASP A 119 -30.33 18.69 -24.91
C ASP A 119 -30.44 17.16 -24.67
N PRO A 120 -31.37 16.69 -23.83
CA PRO A 120 -31.49 15.28 -23.51
C PRO A 120 -31.66 14.41 -24.76
N CYS A 121 -30.80 13.40 -24.88
CA CYS A 121 -30.80 12.47 -26.00
C CYS A 121 -30.88 11.03 -25.50
N GLU A 122 -31.73 10.22 -26.14
CA GLU A 122 -31.84 8.78 -25.89
C GLU A 122 -30.94 7.94 -26.82
N ALA A 123 -30.08 8.59 -27.61
CA ALA A 123 -29.19 7.89 -28.52
C ALA A 123 -28.12 7.09 -27.78
N THR A 124 -28.09 5.78 -28.04
CA THR A 124 -27.05 4.89 -27.51
C THR A 124 -25.67 5.34 -27.95
N GLY A 125 -24.80 5.67 -26.99
CA GLY A 125 -23.43 6.14 -27.24
C GLY A 125 -23.24 7.64 -27.18
N TRP A 126 -24.30 8.44 -27.06
CA TRP A 126 -24.19 9.85 -26.70
C TRP A 126 -24.03 9.98 -25.19
N THR A 127 -22.87 10.46 -24.73
CA THR A 127 -22.62 10.69 -23.30
C THR A 127 -22.85 12.16 -23.00
N ALA A 128 -23.45 12.45 -21.85
CA ALA A 128 -23.64 13.83 -21.40
C ALA A 128 -22.28 14.55 -21.32
N PRO A 129 -22.15 15.75 -21.91
CA PRO A 129 -20.90 16.49 -21.89
C PRO A 129 -20.55 16.94 -20.48
N ILE A 130 -19.25 16.95 -20.18
CA ILE A 130 -18.74 17.51 -18.93
C ILE A 130 -18.80 19.05 -19.05
N SER A 131 -19.51 19.67 -18.13
CA SER A 131 -19.62 21.14 -18.09
C SER A 131 -18.31 21.78 -17.64
N LYS A 132 -18.06 23.01 -18.11
CA LYS A 132 -16.92 23.82 -17.67
C LYS A 132 -16.82 23.93 -16.14
N LEU A 133 -17.96 24.13 -15.45
CA LEU A 133 -18.01 24.24 -13.99
C LEU A 133 -17.48 22.99 -13.29
N SER A 134 -17.88 21.80 -13.76
CA SER A 134 -17.43 20.53 -13.18
C SER A 134 -15.94 20.27 -13.33
N TRP A 135 -15.32 20.83 -14.37
CA TRP A 135 -13.89 20.70 -14.63
C TRP A 135 -13.05 21.78 -13.94
N GLU A 136 -13.59 22.99 -13.79
CA GLU A 136 -12.93 24.10 -13.09
C GLU A 136 -13.03 23.95 -11.55
N ASP A 137 -13.96 23.13 -11.06
CA ASP A 137 -14.08 22.80 -9.64
C ASP A 137 -12.89 21.94 -9.19
N ARG A 138 -11.79 22.61 -8.85
CA ARG A 138 -10.64 21.97 -8.22
C ARG A 138 -11.12 21.42 -6.88
N ASN A 139 -10.94 20.12 -6.67
CA ASN A 139 -11.13 19.54 -5.34
C ASN A 139 -10.12 20.17 -4.36
N THR A 140 -10.51 21.24 -3.69
CA THR A 140 -9.73 21.90 -2.63
C THR A 140 -9.84 21.16 -1.31
N SER A 141 -10.58 20.05 -1.25
CA SER A 141 -10.56 19.14 -0.11
C SER A 141 -9.32 18.25 -0.21
N THR A 142 -8.14 18.84 -0.11
CA THR A 142 -7.01 18.10 0.42
C THR A 142 -7.42 17.66 1.83
N ARG A 143 -7.18 16.40 2.16
CA ARG A 143 -7.32 15.94 3.55
C ARG A 143 -6.21 16.60 4.35
N ASP A 144 -6.38 17.87 4.69
CA ASP A 144 -5.51 18.70 5.53
C ASP A 144 -5.66 18.23 6.99
N GLN A 145 -5.30 16.98 7.22
CA GLN A 145 -4.91 16.52 8.53
C GLN A 145 -3.52 15.94 8.37
N ASP A 146 -2.54 16.78 8.68
CA ASP A 146 -1.23 16.34 9.10
C ASP A 146 -1.38 15.07 9.97
N PRO A 147 -0.61 14.01 9.73
CA PRO A 147 -0.59 12.82 10.56
C PRO A 147 0.11 13.07 11.91
N THR A 148 0.10 14.31 12.43
CA THR A 148 0.33 14.56 13.85
C THR A 148 -0.96 14.25 14.61
N ILE A 149 -1.48 13.03 14.45
CA ILE A 149 -2.31 12.42 15.48
C ILE A 149 -1.32 12.02 16.59
N GLU A 150 -0.76 13.02 17.28
CA GLU A 150 -0.62 12.89 18.72
C GLU A 150 -2.06 12.91 19.26
N ASP A 151 -2.77 11.79 19.08
CA ASP A 151 -3.89 11.48 19.95
C ASP A 151 -3.27 11.55 21.34
N ASN A 152 -3.58 12.61 22.08
CA ASN A 152 -3.26 12.72 23.50
C ASN A 152 -4.09 11.64 24.20
N VAL A 153 -3.61 10.40 24.09
CA VAL A 153 -4.21 9.23 24.69
C VAL A 153 -4.17 9.47 26.18
N ARG A 154 -5.35 9.67 26.75
CA ARG A 154 -5.50 9.96 28.17
C ARG A 154 -5.11 8.73 28.98
N PRO A 155 -4.38 8.89 30.10
CA PRO A 155 -4.12 7.80 31.03
C PRO A 155 -5.40 7.08 31.42
N SER A 156 -5.33 5.75 31.41
CA SER A 156 -6.43 4.86 31.78
C SER A 156 -6.46 4.55 33.28
N GLY A 157 -5.32 4.76 33.96
CA GLY A 157 -5.10 4.30 35.33
C GLY A 157 -4.86 2.79 35.42
N LEU A 158 -4.61 2.12 34.28
CA LEU A 158 -4.16 0.74 34.23
C LEU A 158 -2.63 0.74 34.30
N VAL A 159 -2.09 0.52 35.51
CA VAL A 159 -0.70 0.82 35.86
C VAL A 159 0.18 -0.43 35.97
N MET A 160 1.44 -0.30 35.61
CA MET A 160 2.49 -1.31 35.76
C MET A 160 3.81 -0.66 36.19
N ASP A 161 4.76 -1.47 36.68
CA ASP A 161 6.11 -1.01 36.93
C ASP A 161 6.80 -0.66 35.59
N ALA A 162 6.98 0.63 35.34
CA ALA A 162 7.54 1.14 34.09
C ALA A 162 8.95 0.59 33.80
N GLY A 163 9.79 0.43 34.82
CA GLY A 163 11.16 -0.06 34.65
C GLY A 163 11.21 -1.55 34.29
N ALA A 164 10.41 -2.36 34.97
CA ALA A 164 10.26 -3.79 34.68
C ALA A 164 9.63 -4.01 33.30
N ALA A 165 8.58 -3.24 32.96
CA ALA A 165 7.92 -3.29 31.66
C ALA A 165 8.87 -2.89 30.52
N GLN A 166 9.61 -1.78 30.68
CA GLN A 166 10.57 -1.32 29.68
C GLN A 166 11.71 -2.34 29.50
N LYS A 167 12.21 -2.92 30.59
CA LYS A 167 13.22 -3.97 30.53
C LYS A 167 12.71 -5.21 29.79
N ALA A 168 11.51 -5.70 30.13
CA ALA A 168 10.93 -6.86 29.47
C ALA A 168 10.70 -6.60 27.97
N LEU A 169 10.18 -5.43 27.62
CA LEU A 169 9.98 -5.02 26.23
C LEU A 169 11.30 -4.98 25.46
N LEU A 170 12.34 -4.34 26.01
CA LEU A 170 13.68 -4.30 25.41
C LEU A 170 14.22 -5.72 25.17
N GLN A 171 14.12 -6.62 26.15
CA GLN A 171 14.56 -8.02 26.00
C GLN A 171 13.80 -8.77 24.91
N GLY A 172 12.49 -8.51 24.77
CA GLY A 172 11.67 -9.00 23.65
C GLY A 172 12.20 -8.53 22.30
N LEU A 173 12.42 -7.22 22.16
CA LEU A 173 12.86 -6.58 20.92
C LEU A 173 14.29 -6.98 20.54
N GLU A 174 15.22 -7.03 21.51
CA GLU A 174 16.59 -7.51 21.32
C GLU A 174 16.61 -8.95 20.79
N ARG A 175 15.70 -9.81 21.28
CA ARG A 175 15.58 -11.18 20.78
C ARG A 175 15.07 -11.25 19.36
N VAL A 176 14.13 -10.39 18.95
CA VAL A 176 13.69 -10.26 17.56
C VAL A 176 14.85 -9.86 16.65
N VAL A 177 15.67 -8.89 17.08
CA VAL A 177 16.86 -8.49 16.33
C VAL A 177 17.88 -9.64 16.23
N ALA A 178 18.08 -10.40 17.31
CA ALA A 178 19.02 -11.52 17.33
C ALA A 178 18.62 -12.66 16.38
N VAL A 179 17.32 -12.93 16.21
CA VAL A 179 16.82 -14.00 15.31
C VAL A 179 16.61 -13.53 13.86
N GLU A 180 16.89 -12.27 13.53
CA GLU A 180 16.62 -11.69 12.20
C GLU A 180 17.12 -12.58 11.07
N LYS A 181 18.42 -12.95 11.07
CA LYS A 181 19.01 -13.76 10.01
C LYS A 181 18.34 -15.13 9.85
N GLU A 182 17.90 -15.71 10.95
CA GLU A 182 17.20 -17.00 10.93
C GLU A 182 15.80 -16.86 10.35
N VAL A 183 15.05 -15.83 10.76
CA VAL A 183 13.72 -15.54 10.22
C VAL A 183 13.80 -15.18 8.74
N THR A 184 14.76 -14.35 8.34
CA THR A 184 15.04 -14.02 6.94
C THR A 184 15.35 -15.28 6.14
N ARG A 185 16.18 -16.20 6.67
CA ARG A 185 16.47 -17.49 6.02
C ARG A 185 15.22 -18.35 5.87
N PHE A 186 14.34 -18.42 6.87
CA PHE A 186 13.08 -19.16 6.76
C PHE A 186 12.19 -18.54 5.68
N ASP A 187 12.07 -17.23 5.65
CA ASP A 187 11.27 -16.51 4.66
C ASP A 187 11.88 -16.57 3.25
N THR A 188 13.20 -16.69 3.09
CA THR A 188 13.80 -16.95 1.76
C THR A 188 13.36 -18.31 1.19
N VAL A 189 13.13 -19.31 2.06
CA VAL A 189 12.70 -20.65 1.63
C VAL A 189 11.23 -20.65 1.22
N VAL A 190 10.39 -19.85 1.88
CA VAL A 190 8.92 -19.96 1.73
C VAL A 190 8.21 -18.66 1.34
N GLY A 191 8.94 -17.59 1.09
CA GLY A 191 8.44 -16.25 0.84
C GLY A 191 9.42 -15.48 -0.04
N ASP A 192 9.58 -14.18 0.20
CA ASP A 192 10.51 -13.30 -0.53
C ASP A 192 11.76 -12.90 0.27
N GLY A 193 11.90 -13.41 1.49
CA GLY A 193 13.10 -13.22 2.31
C GLY A 193 13.21 -11.84 2.93
N ASP A 194 12.10 -11.15 3.19
CA ASP A 194 12.08 -9.82 3.80
C ASP A 194 11.54 -9.81 5.24
N CYS A 195 10.93 -10.91 5.70
CA CYS A 195 10.23 -10.95 6.98
C CYS A 195 11.13 -10.62 8.17
N GLY A 196 12.32 -11.24 8.27
CA GLY A 196 13.25 -10.98 9.37
C GLY A 196 13.75 -9.53 9.37
N ILE A 197 14.08 -9.00 8.19
CA ILE A 197 14.52 -7.59 8.01
C ILE A 197 13.41 -6.64 8.48
N GLY A 198 12.16 -6.89 8.08
CA GLY A 198 11.00 -6.09 8.48
C GLY A 198 10.75 -6.12 10.00
N LEU A 199 10.84 -7.31 10.62
CA LEU A 199 10.71 -7.46 12.08
C LEU A 199 11.84 -6.74 12.82
N LYS A 200 13.09 -6.86 12.36
CA LYS A 200 14.25 -6.17 12.94
C LYS A 200 14.09 -4.66 12.87
N ARG A 201 13.73 -4.12 11.71
CA ARG A 201 13.55 -2.67 11.51
C ARG A 201 12.47 -2.11 12.44
N GLY A 202 11.34 -2.82 12.57
CA GLY A 202 10.30 -2.49 13.55
C GLY A 202 10.81 -2.54 14.98
N ALA A 203 11.57 -3.58 15.34
CA ALA A 203 12.09 -3.73 16.70
C ALA A 203 13.10 -2.64 17.06
N GLU A 204 14.04 -2.31 16.17
CA GLU A 204 15.02 -1.23 16.35
C GLU A 204 14.34 0.13 16.50
N ALA A 205 13.33 0.42 15.67
CA ALA A 205 12.57 1.66 15.78
C ALA A 205 11.82 1.78 17.12
N ILE A 206 11.22 0.69 17.62
CA ILE A 206 10.57 0.69 18.94
C ILE A 206 11.61 0.88 20.05
N MET A 207 12.77 0.22 19.96
CA MET A 207 13.86 0.39 20.94
C MET A 207 14.37 1.84 20.98
N GLU A 208 14.57 2.48 19.82
CA GLU A 208 14.95 3.89 19.74
C GLU A 208 13.88 4.79 20.39
N HIS A 209 12.61 4.55 20.06
CA HIS A 209 11.48 5.29 20.63
C HIS A 209 11.45 5.20 22.15
N ILE A 210 11.47 4.00 22.74
CA ILE A 210 11.38 3.84 24.21
C ILE A 210 12.65 4.26 24.95
N ASN A 211 13.81 4.28 24.29
CA ASN A 211 15.03 4.84 24.86
C ASN A 211 14.98 6.38 24.89
N SER A 212 14.37 7.01 23.88
CA SER A 212 14.18 8.47 23.85
C SER A 212 13.00 8.94 24.72
N LYS A 213 11.94 8.14 24.81
CA LYS A 213 10.71 8.39 25.57
C LYS A 213 10.38 7.15 26.41
N PRO A 214 10.99 7.03 27.61
CA PRO A 214 10.75 5.92 28.52
C PRO A 214 9.26 5.69 28.82
N LEU A 215 8.93 4.45 29.18
CA LEU A 215 7.56 4.07 29.49
C LEU A 215 7.03 4.86 30.70
N THR A 216 5.78 5.26 30.63
CA THR A 216 5.10 6.03 31.68
C THR A 216 4.58 5.16 32.81
N GLY A 217 4.38 3.86 32.54
CA GLY A 217 3.75 2.92 33.46
C GLY A 217 2.23 2.82 33.28
N ASP A 218 1.60 3.63 32.42
CA ASP A 218 0.21 3.43 32.01
C ASP A 218 0.16 2.60 30.72
N ALA A 219 -0.39 1.39 30.79
CA ALA A 219 -0.38 0.44 29.69
C ALA A 219 -1.02 0.99 28.40
N VAL A 220 -2.06 1.83 28.52
CA VAL A 220 -2.76 2.39 27.36
C VAL A 220 -1.91 3.46 26.67
N VAL A 221 -1.29 4.35 27.45
CA VAL A 221 -0.40 5.41 26.91
C VAL A 221 0.83 4.79 26.27
N ASP A 222 1.43 3.80 26.95
CA ASP A 222 2.67 3.18 26.53
C ASP A 222 2.49 2.40 25.21
N VAL A 223 1.46 1.54 25.11
CA VAL A 223 1.16 0.82 23.87
C VAL A 223 0.74 1.77 22.75
N ALA A 224 -0.05 2.81 23.05
CA ALA A 224 -0.44 3.80 22.05
C ALA A 224 0.75 4.55 21.46
N SER A 225 1.79 4.81 22.26
CA SER A 225 3.01 5.46 21.78
C SER A 225 3.80 4.61 20.79
N ILE A 226 3.65 3.28 20.84
CA ILE A 226 4.36 2.32 19.97
C ILE A 226 3.65 2.14 18.61
N VAL A 227 2.33 2.28 18.57
CA VAL A 227 1.51 2.12 17.34
C VAL A 227 2.08 2.91 16.14
N PRO A 228 2.29 4.24 16.20
CA PRO A 228 2.76 5.00 15.04
C PRO A 228 4.18 4.58 14.62
N VAL A 229 5.02 4.14 15.57
CA VAL A 229 6.38 3.65 15.28
C VAL A 229 6.29 2.40 14.40
N VAL A 230 5.43 1.45 14.74
CA VAL A 230 5.22 0.23 13.94
C VAL A 230 4.66 0.57 12.56
N GLU A 231 3.69 1.47 12.46
CA GLU A 231 3.08 1.86 11.18
C GLU A 231 4.05 2.52 10.20
N GLN A 232 4.97 3.33 10.72
CA GLN A 232 5.92 4.07 9.89
C GLN A 232 7.16 3.23 9.55
N ASN A 233 7.50 2.25 10.39
CA ASN A 233 8.77 1.52 10.28
C ASN A 233 8.62 0.04 9.94
N MET A 234 7.42 -0.53 9.83
CA MET A 234 7.23 -1.90 9.35
C MET A 234 6.48 -1.92 8.02
N ASP A 235 7.07 -2.54 7.00
CA ASP A 235 6.48 -2.65 5.67
C ASP A 235 5.61 -3.91 5.53
N GLY A 236 4.91 -3.99 4.40
CA GLY A 236 4.20 -5.18 3.98
C GLY A 236 2.99 -5.53 4.86
N THR A 237 2.50 -6.76 4.68
CA THR A 237 1.30 -7.24 5.38
C THR A 237 1.53 -7.38 6.88
N SER A 238 2.76 -7.69 7.31
CA SER A 238 3.11 -7.83 8.73
C SER A 238 2.97 -6.49 9.47
N GLY A 239 3.50 -5.39 8.92
CA GLY A 239 3.35 -4.05 9.49
C GLY A 239 1.90 -3.65 9.69
N ALA A 240 1.05 -3.87 8.67
CA ALA A 240 -0.39 -3.62 8.76
C ALA A 240 -1.07 -4.48 9.84
N ILE A 241 -0.75 -5.79 9.91
CA ILE A 241 -1.32 -6.70 10.92
C ILE A 241 -0.92 -6.28 12.34
N TYR A 242 0.36 -5.97 12.58
CA TYR A 242 0.83 -5.51 13.88
C TYR A 242 0.20 -4.17 14.27
N ALA A 243 0.08 -3.22 13.34
CA ALA A 243 -0.57 -1.94 13.61
C ALA A 243 -2.05 -2.09 13.99
N ILE A 244 -2.80 -2.92 13.25
CA ILE A 244 -4.22 -3.21 13.55
C ILE A 244 -4.35 -3.90 14.91
N PHE A 245 -3.46 -4.87 15.20
CA PHE A 245 -3.44 -5.57 16.48
C PHE A 245 -3.11 -4.63 17.63
N LEU A 246 -2.09 -3.78 17.52
CA LEU A 246 -1.72 -2.85 18.58
C LEU A 246 -2.78 -1.78 18.82
N ARG A 247 -3.41 -1.25 17.76
CA ARG A 247 -4.56 -0.34 17.92
C ARG A 247 -5.74 -1.01 18.63
N SER A 248 -6.06 -2.23 18.24
CA SER A 248 -7.13 -3.01 18.89
C SER A 248 -6.78 -3.31 20.35
N LEU A 249 -5.50 -3.53 20.65
CA LEU A 249 -4.99 -3.73 22.00
C LEU A 249 -5.11 -2.44 22.85
N VAL A 250 -4.79 -1.27 22.30
CA VAL A 250 -5.02 0.03 22.96
C VAL A 250 -6.49 0.20 23.31
N ALA A 251 -7.40 -0.08 22.36
CA ALA A 251 -8.84 0.01 22.60
C ALA A 251 -9.32 -0.97 23.68
N ALA A 252 -8.80 -2.21 23.66
CA ALA A 252 -9.13 -3.24 24.63
C ALA A 252 -8.64 -2.87 26.04
N LEU A 253 -7.38 -2.45 26.18
CA LEU A 253 -6.81 -1.98 27.45
C LEU A 253 -7.59 -0.78 28.00
N LYS A 254 -8.00 0.16 27.14
CA LYS A 254 -8.80 1.33 27.52
C LYS A 254 -10.21 0.99 27.99
N SER A 255 -10.73 -0.18 27.62
CA SER A 255 -12.04 -0.67 28.07
C SER A 255 -12.00 -1.34 29.45
N LEU A 256 -10.81 -1.67 29.95
CA LEU A 256 -10.64 -2.27 31.27
C LEU A 256 -10.76 -1.20 32.38
N PRO A 257 -11.19 -1.59 33.59
CA PRO A 257 -11.18 -0.69 34.73
C PRO A 257 -9.75 -0.31 35.12
N SER A 258 -9.58 0.88 35.72
CA SER A 258 -8.32 1.28 36.33
C SER A 258 -7.88 0.28 37.40
N GLY A 259 -6.59 0.05 37.54
CA GLY A 259 -6.02 -0.99 38.41
C GLY A 259 -4.62 -1.40 37.98
N GLU A 260 -4.17 -2.56 38.44
CA GLU A 260 -2.88 -3.12 38.01
C GLU A 260 -3.01 -3.81 36.65
N ALA A 261 -2.07 -3.55 35.74
CA ALA A 261 -1.97 -4.21 34.45
C ALA A 261 -1.33 -5.61 34.60
N ASP A 262 -1.99 -6.48 35.36
CA ASP A 262 -1.55 -7.84 35.64
C ASP A 262 -1.68 -8.78 34.42
N ALA A 263 -1.19 -10.02 34.55
CA ALA A 263 -1.27 -11.01 33.47
C ALA A 263 -2.71 -11.27 32.98
N LYS A 264 -3.71 -11.13 33.85
CA LYS A 264 -5.12 -11.34 33.52
C LYS A 264 -5.68 -10.17 32.72
N ALA A 265 -5.31 -8.93 33.06
CA ALA A 265 -5.65 -7.74 32.29
C ALA A 265 -5.05 -7.83 30.88
N TRP A 266 -3.77 -8.20 30.76
CA TRP A 266 -3.11 -8.41 29.47
C TRP A 266 -3.75 -9.54 28.67
N ALA A 267 -4.01 -10.70 29.26
CA ALA A 267 -4.66 -11.82 28.56
C ALA A 267 -6.03 -11.42 28.01
N THR A 268 -6.84 -10.71 28.82
CA THR A 268 -8.15 -10.22 28.41
C THR A 268 -8.05 -9.26 27.23
N ALA A 269 -7.11 -8.29 27.30
CA ALA A 269 -6.94 -7.30 26.25
C ALA A 269 -6.35 -7.89 24.95
N LEU A 270 -5.39 -8.82 25.06
CA LEU A 270 -4.81 -9.53 23.92
C LEU A 270 -5.86 -10.39 23.21
N LYS A 271 -6.74 -11.07 23.96
CA LYS A 271 -7.84 -11.85 23.40
C LYS A 271 -8.81 -10.98 22.60
N GLN A 272 -9.27 -9.87 23.17
CA GLN A 272 -10.12 -8.90 22.48
C GLN A 272 -9.44 -8.34 21.22
N SER A 273 -8.14 -8.05 21.31
CA SER A 273 -7.36 -7.58 20.16
C SER A 273 -7.26 -8.64 19.05
N CYS A 274 -7.02 -9.91 19.41
CA CYS A 274 -6.99 -11.02 18.47
C CYS A 274 -8.35 -11.24 17.79
N GLU A 275 -9.45 -11.11 18.54
CA GLU A 275 -10.82 -11.17 17.99
C GLU A 275 -11.08 -10.02 17.03
N ALA A 276 -10.64 -8.80 17.35
CA ALA A 276 -10.75 -7.65 16.46
C ALA A 276 -9.93 -7.85 15.18
N LEU A 277 -8.70 -8.34 15.29
CA LEU A 277 -7.83 -8.66 14.16
C LEU A 277 -8.48 -9.68 13.21
N SER A 278 -9.25 -10.63 13.73
CA SER A 278 -9.94 -11.66 12.94
C SER A 278 -10.99 -11.11 11.95
N ARG A 279 -11.37 -9.83 12.09
CA ARG A 279 -12.25 -9.09 11.17
C ARG A 279 -11.50 -8.51 9.96
N TYR A 280 -10.19 -8.32 10.09
CA TYR A 280 -9.33 -7.73 9.06
C TYR A 280 -8.50 -8.78 8.32
N THR A 281 -8.25 -9.94 8.94
CA THR A 281 -7.55 -11.07 8.31
C THR A 281 -8.35 -12.37 8.43
N PRO A 282 -8.38 -13.19 7.37
CA PRO A 282 -8.96 -14.52 7.42
C PRO A 282 -8.09 -15.52 8.20
N ALA A 283 -6.87 -15.15 8.62
CA ALA A 283 -5.95 -16.07 9.30
C ALA A 283 -6.53 -16.66 10.59
N ARG A 284 -6.44 -17.98 10.72
CA ARG A 284 -6.84 -18.77 11.89
C ARG A 284 -5.70 -19.71 12.30
N PRO A 285 -5.72 -20.24 13.53
CA PRO A 285 -4.83 -21.33 13.91
C PRO A 285 -4.89 -22.48 12.89
N GLY A 286 -3.73 -22.94 12.44
CA GLY A 286 -3.53 -23.95 11.41
C GLY A 286 -3.33 -23.40 10.00
N ASP A 287 -3.42 -22.09 9.77
CA ASP A 287 -3.25 -21.50 8.43
C ASP A 287 -1.78 -21.19 8.08
N ARG A 288 -0.86 -21.46 9.01
CA ARG A 288 0.59 -21.21 8.92
C ARG A 288 0.91 -19.72 8.81
N THR A 289 0.68 -19.00 9.89
CA THR A 289 0.92 -17.56 10.03
C THR A 289 1.34 -17.22 11.46
N LEU A 290 1.65 -15.94 11.74
CA LEU A 290 1.90 -15.45 13.11
C LEU A 290 0.76 -15.76 14.11
N ILE A 291 -0.47 -16.01 13.64
CA ILE A 291 -1.60 -16.39 14.49
C ILE A 291 -1.34 -17.73 15.20
N ASP A 292 -0.56 -18.62 14.59
CA ASP A 292 -0.18 -19.91 15.18
C ASP A 292 0.70 -19.74 16.43
N ALA A 293 1.47 -18.65 16.53
CA ALA A 293 2.20 -18.31 17.75
C ALA A 293 1.36 -17.46 18.72
N LEU A 294 0.57 -16.51 18.20
CA LEU A 294 -0.21 -15.58 18.99
C LEU A 294 -1.32 -16.27 19.79
N TYR A 295 -2.07 -17.17 19.16
CA TYR A 295 -3.24 -17.79 19.78
C TYR A 295 -2.87 -18.67 20.99
N PRO A 296 -1.86 -19.57 20.90
CA PRO A 296 -1.42 -20.35 22.07
C PRO A 296 -0.83 -19.50 23.19
N PHE A 297 -0.13 -18.40 22.87
CA PHE A 297 0.34 -17.46 23.88
C PHE A 297 -0.82 -16.92 24.72
N ILE A 298 -1.87 -16.42 24.04
CA ILE A 298 -3.04 -15.82 24.71
C ILE A 298 -3.78 -16.87 25.55
N GLU A 299 -4.04 -18.06 25.00
CA GLU A 299 -4.75 -19.11 25.74
C GLU A 299 -4.02 -19.53 27.02
N VAL A 300 -2.71 -19.73 26.93
CA VAL A 300 -1.93 -20.17 28.10
C VAL A 300 -1.79 -19.04 29.11
N LEU A 301 -1.60 -17.80 28.67
CA LEU A 301 -1.58 -16.64 29.56
C LEU A 301 -2.92 -16.47 30.30
N GLU A 302 -4.05 -16.66 29.61
CA GLU A 302 -5.39 -16.59 30.21
C GLU A 302 -5.60 -17.69 31.27
N LYS A 303 -5.09 -18.91 31.02
CA LYS A 303 -5.26 -20.06 31.93
C LYS A 303 -4.33 -20.04 33.14
N THR A 304 -3.08 -19.60 32.94
CA THR A 304 -1.99 -19.78 33.93
C THR A 304 -1.59 -18.48 34.60
N GLY A 305 -1.77 -17.34 33.93
CA GLY A 305 -1.18 -16.06 34.33
C GLY A 305 0.35 -16.03 34.22
N ASP A 306 0.99 -17.07 33.67
CA ASP A 306 2.44 -17.20 33.57
C ASP A 306 2.92 -16.88 32.15
N THR A 307 3.65 -15.77 32.02
CA THR A 307 4.22 -15.32 30.73
C THR A 307 5.28 -16.29 30.20
N GLY A 308 6.00 -16.98 31.09
CA GLY A 308 6.99 -17.99 30.75
C GLY A 308 6.38 -19.27 30.17
N GLU A 309 5.26 -19.74 30.71
CA GLU A 309 4.50 -20.86 30.12
C GLU A 309 3.87 -20.44 28.78
N ALA A 310 3.29 -19.24 28.72
CA ALA A 310 2.70 -18.70 27.49
C ALA A 310 3.72 -18.56 26.35
N ALA A 311 4.92 -18.06 26.64
CA ALA A 311 5.99 -17.90 25.65
C ALA A 311 6.50 -19.25 25.13
N LYS A 312 6.60 -20.28 25.99
CA LYS A 312 6.95 -21.64 25.56
C LYS A 312 5.89 -22.24 24.65
N ALA A 313 4.61 -22.08 24.98
CA ALA A 313 3.52 -22.56 24.14
C ALA A 313 3.53 -21.90 22.75
N ALA A 314 3.83 -20.59 22.70
CA ALA A 314 4.00 -19.88 21.43
C ALA A 314 5.20 -20.42 20.61
N GLN A 315 6.33 -20.72 21.26
CA GLN A 315 7.51 -21.29 20.62
C GLN A 315 7.25 -22.68 20.05
N GLU A 316 6.62 -23.55 20.83
CA GLU A 316 6.24 -24.89 20.38
C GLU A 316 5.28 -24.82 19.21
N ALA A 317 4.26 -23.95 19.28
CA ALA A 317 3.32 -23.77 18.20
C ALA A 317 3.97 -23.19 16.94
N ALA A 318 4.88 -22.21 17.08
CA ALA A 318 5.67 -21.69 15.98
C ALA A 318 6.54 -22.79 15.34
N ALA A 319 7.17 -23.66 16.13
CA ALA A 319 7.93 -24.80 15.62
C ALA A 319 7.03 -25.79 14.86
N HIS A 320 5.81 -26.03 15.37
CA HIS A 320 4.83 -26.92 14.76
C HIS A 320 4.30 -26.43 13.41
N THR A 321 4.46 -25.14 13.07
CA THR A 321 4.11 -24.63 11.73
C THR A 321 4.96 -25.24 10.61
N LYS A 322 6.11 -25.86 10.95
CA LYS A 322 6.92 -26.64 10.01
C LYS A 322 6.12 -27.83 9.48
N GLY A 323 5.99 -27.93 8.16
CA GLY A 323 5.18 -28.95 7.48
C GLY A 323 3.69 -28.67 7.43
N MET A 324 3.20 -27.57 8.04
CA MET A 324 1.81 -27.15 7.84
C MET A 324 1.60 -26.59 6.44
N LYS A 325 0.50 -26.97 5.80
CA LYS A 325 0.15 -26.41 4.48
C LYS A 325 -0.33 -24.98 4.65
N ALA A 326 0.41 -24.02 4.08
CA ALA A 326 0.01 -22.62 4.11
C ALA A 326 -1.29 -22.37 3.35
N ARG A 327 -2.15 -21.54 3.94
CA ARG A 327 -3.41 -21.09 3.33
C ARG A 327 -3.42 -19.60 3.01
N LEU A 328 -2.50 -18.85 3.60
CA LEU A 328 -2.39 -17.40 3.47
C LEU A 328 -0.93 -16.97 3.35
N GLY A 329 -0.74 -15.69 3.01
CA GLY A 329 0.57 -15.06 2.93
C GLY A 329 1.33 -15.43 1.66
N ARG A 330 2.56 -14.92 1.57
CA ARG A 330 3.42 -15.08 0.38
C ARG A 330 3.72 -16.55 0.09
N THR A 331 3.72 -17.38 1.12
CA THR A 331 3.93 -18.82 1.07
C THR A 331 2.96 -19.59 0.18
N VAL A 332 1.75 -19.07 -0.04
CA VAL A 332 0.80 -19.68 -0.98
C VAL A 332 1.28 -19.53 -2.43
N TYR A 333 1.95 -18.42 -2.75
CA TYR A 333 2.36 -18.10 -4.12
C TYR A 333 3.67 -18.78 -4.54
N VAL A 334 4.54 -19.14 -3.58
CA VAL A 334 5.87 -19.73 -3.85
C VAL A 334 5.81 -21.23 -4.22
N GLY A 335 4.61 -21.79 -4.45
CA GLY A 335 4.49 -22.99 -5.28
C GLY A 335 4.89 -24.34 -4.65
N GLY A 336 4.78 -24.48 -3.31
CA GLY A 336 4.51 -25.79 -2.71
C GLY A 336 5.70 -26.69 -2.36
N SER A 337 6.89 -26.15 -2.12
CA SER A 337 7.99 -26.92 -1.51
C SER A 337 8.78 -26.07 -0.51
N GLY A 338 9.45 -26.70 0.47
CA GLY A 338 10.31 -26.02 1.45
C GLY A 338 9.63 -25.73 2.79
N PHE A 339 8.29 -25.70 2.82
CA PHE A 339 7.53 -25.53 4.07
C PHE A 339 7.67 -26.69 5.04
N GLU A 340 8.08 -27.87 4.58
CA GLU A 340 8.42 -29.03 5.40
C GLU A 340 9.76 -28.87 6.12
N GLN A 341 10.60 -27.93 5.68
CA GLN A 341 11.96 -27.75 6.16
C GLN A 341 12.07 -26.65 7.22
N VAL A 342 11.20 -25.65 7.14
CA VAL A 342 11.26 -24.44 7.98
C VAL A 342 9.90 -24.09 8.60
N PRO A 343 9.87 -23.55 9.84
CA PRO A 343 8.67 -22.97 10.41
C PRO A 343 8.23 -21.72 9.62
N ASP A 344 7.01 -21.24 9.89
CA ASP A 344 6.54 -19.95 9.42
C ASP A 344 7.41 -18.82 10.00
N PRO A 345 7.98 -17.93 9.17
CA PRO A 345 8.86 -16.86 9.64
C PRO A 345 8.13 -15.87 10.56
N GLY A 346 6.86 -15.55 10.29
CA GLY A 346 6.06 -14.66 11.12
C GLY A 346 5.76 -15.25 12.50
N ALA A 347 5.38 -16.52 12.57
CA ALA A 347 5.18 -17.24 13.83
C ALA A 347 6.49 -17.35 14.63
N TRP A 348 7.60 -17.68 13.97
CA TRP A 348 8.90 -17.81 14.63
C TRP A 348 9.41 -16.49 15.20
N GLY A 349 9.28 -15.40 14.44
CA GLY A 349 9.63 -14.06 14.89
C GLY A 349 8.80 -13.60 16.10
N LEU A 350 7.47 -13.81 16.05
CA LEU A 350 6.58 -13.45 17.15
C LEU A 350 6.81 -14.31 18.41
N ALA A 351 7.02 -15.63 18.26
CA ALA A 351 7.36 -16.48 19.38
C ALA A 351 8.70 -16.08 20.02
N SER A 352 9.68 -15.67 19.21
CA SER A 352 10.97 -15.17 19.70
C SER A 352 10.82 -13.89 20.52
N PHE A 353 9.93 -12.98 20.11
CA PHE A 353 9.56 -11.82 20.91
C PHE A 353 9.01 -12.23 22.29
N PHE A 354 8.02 -13.14 22.33
CA PHE A 354 7.43 -13.60 23.60
C PHE A 354 8.44 -14.27 24.54
N LEU A 355 9.38 -15.07 24.00
CA LEU A 355 10.46 -15.64 24.80
C LEU A 355 11.35 -14.57 25.41
N GLY A 356 11.66 -13.52 24.65
CA GLY A 356 12.47 -12.41 25.14
C GLY A 356 11.82 -11.66 26.31
N LEU A 357 10.49 -11.51 26.32
CA LEU A 357 9.75 -10.92 27.45
C LEU A 357 9.98 -11.63 28.79
N THR A 358 10.36 -12.92 28.75
CA THR A 358 10.60 -13.72 29.96
C THR A 358 12.01 -13.50 30.56
N GLY A 359 12.88 -12.75 29.89
CA GLY A 359 14.26 -12.51 30.31
C GLY A 359 15.18 -13.74 30.18
N LYS A 360 14.73 -14.82 29.54
CA LYS A 360 15.56 -16.00 29.25
C LYS A 360 16.45 -15.75 28.05
N ALA A 361 17.76 -15.91 28.26
CA ALA A 361 18.77 -15.80 27.20
C ALA A 361 18.53 -16.81 26.07
N VAL A 362 19.09 -16.52 24.90
CA VAL A 362 19.10 -17.44 23.75
C VAL A 362 20.03 -18.61 24.09
N GLU A 363 19.48 -19.76 24.45
CA GLU A 363 20.23 -21.02 24.44
C GLU A 363 20.48 -21.38 22.97
N GLY A 364 21.73 -21.25 22.49
CA GLY A 364 22.14 -21.82 21.20
C GLY A 364 23.05 -21.03 20.26
N GLN A 365 23.85 -20.04 20.69
CA GLN A 365 24.89 -19.43 19.82
C GLN A 365 26.23 -19.17 20.55
N ALA A 366 26.72 -20.16 21.30
CA ALA A 366 28.07 -20.12 21.85
C ALA A 366 28.81 -21.43 21.53
N GLU A 367 29.07 -21.71 20.25
CA GLU A 367 30.16 -22.59 19.79
C GLU A 367 30.25 -22.60 18.25
N GLU A 368 30.64 -21.47 17.65
CA GLU A 368 31.20 -21.48 16.27
C GLU A 368 32.19 -20.33 16.12
N GLY A 369 33.20 -20.36 16.99
CA GLY A 369 34.29 -19.39 17.03
C GLY A 369 35.60 -20.10 17.26
N LYS A 370 36.02 -20.95 16.32
CA LYS A 370 37.42 -21.34 16.08
C LYS A 370 37.52 -22.29 14.88
N GLY A 371 37.97 -21.74 13.75
CA GLY A 371 38.74 -22.49 12.78
C GLY A 371 38.07 -22.78 11.44
N VAL A 372 37.95 -21.76 10.58
CA VAL A 372 38.06 -21.99 9.14
C VAL A 372 39.03 -20.96 8.58
N LYS A 373 40.09 -21.48 7.96
CA LYS A 373 41.14 -20.73 7.27
C LYS A 373 40.55 -19.98 6.07
N GLU A 374 41.10 -18.80 5.83
CA GLU A 374 40.93 -17.99 4.62
C GLU A 374 40.90 -18.86 3.35
N ALA A 375 39.78 -18.82 2.64
CA ALA A 375 39.69 -19.18 1.24
C ALA A 375 39.38 -17.89 0.47
N ARG A 376 40.22 -17.65 -0.53
CA ARG A 376 40.34 -16.42 -1.31
C ARG A 376 39.05 -16.04 -2.04
N ASP A 377 38.82 -14.73 -2.13
CA ASP A 377 38.07 -14.08 -3.20
C ASP A 377 38.57 -14.58 -4.55
N ASP A 378 37.70 -15.21 -5.33
CA ASP A 378 37.71 -15.27 -6.80
C ASP A 378 36.58 -16.24 -7.22
N ASP A 379 35.38 -15.70 -7.47
CA ASP A 379 34.41 -16.17 -8.49
C ASP A 379 33.06 -15.45 -8.33
N TYR A 380 33.04 -14.14 -8.63
CA TYR A 380 31.81 -13.47 -9.04
C TYR A 380 31.75 -13.48 -10.57
N LYS A 381 30.89 -14.33 -11.15
CA LYS A 381 30.56 -14.28 -12.57
C LYS A 381 29.79 -12.98 -12.86
N THR A 382 30.29 -12.20 -13.81
CA THR A 382 29.69 -10.95 -14.31
C THR A 382 28.52 -11.22 -15.24
N ALA A 383 27.63 -10.23 -15.34
CA ALA A 383 26.27 -10.30 -15.88
C ALA A 383 26.13 -10.36 -17.42
N ASP A 384 27.01 -11.05 -18.14
CA ASP A 384 27.02 -11.06 -19.62
C ASP A 384 26.78 -12.45 -20.28
N GLU A 385 26.20 -13.42 -19.57
CA GLU A 385 25.91 -14.76 -20.16
C GLU A 385 24.46 -15.21 -19.94
N TRP A 386 23.50 -14.48 -20.52
CA TRP A 386 22.10 -14.90 -20.67
C TRP A 386 21.56 -14.64 -22.09
N GLU A 387 22.28 -15.11 -23.11
CA GLU A 387 21.67 -15.41 -24.41
C GLU A 387 21.91 -16.89 -24.75
N GLU A 388 20.83 -17.55 -25.17
CA GLU A 388 20.66 -18.98 -25.51
C GLU A 388 20.37 -19.94 -24.34
N ILE A 389 19.07 -20.10 -24.03
CA ILE A 389 18.30 -21.37 -24.05
C ILE A 389 16.82 -21.04 -24.30
#